data_AF-A0A7V5V8T6-F1
#
_entry.id   AF-A0A7V5V8T6-F1
#
_cell.length_a   1.000
_cell.length_b   1.000
_cell.length_c   1.000
_cell.angle_alpha   90.00
_cell.angle_beta   90.00
_cell.angle_gamma   90.00
#
_symmetry.space_group_name_H-M   'P 1'
#
loop_
_entity.id
_entity.type
_entity.pdbx_description
1 polymer ?
#
loop_
_entity_poly.entity_id
_entity_poly.type
_entity_poly.pdbx_seq_one_letter_code
_entity_poly.pdbx_strand_id
1 'polypeptide(L)'
;MGVFRGGEMESAVMRSFVMISAFVASVLLAAGPAAAARVEVAVAARAVENREPVGVAETFPADVGKVYCYTKVVGAAAGETITHVWYHGDRKMAEVTLSIGGPSWRTYSSKRILPSWTGRWRVEIVDSSGNVIETVRFAVE
;
A
#
# COMPACT_ATOMS: atom_id res chain seq x y z
N MET A 1 -2.63 -24.93 95.51
CA MET A 1 -3.80 -25.43 94.76
C MET A 1 -4.08 -24.43 93.63
N GLY A 2 -3.97 -24.84 92.35
CA GLY A 2 -4.25 -24.02 91.14
C GLY A 2 -3.11 -23.07 90.73
N VAL A 3 -2.17 -23.31 89.80
CA VAL A 3 -2.18 -23.80 88.39
C VAL A 3 -2.56 -22.71 87.36
N PHE A 4 -1.54 -22.17 86.66
CA PHE A 4 -1.44 -21.72 85.24
C PHE A 4 -2.53 -20.73 84.70
N ARG A 5 -2.40 -19.94 83.62
CA ARG A 5 -1.49 -19.81 82.46
C ARG A 5 -1.89 -18.53 81.69
N GLY A 6 -0.96 -17.97 80.92
CA GLY A 6 -1.24 -17.34 79.61
C GLY A 6 -1.44 -15.82 79.64
N GLY A 7 -0.76 -15.02 78.83
CA GLY A 7 0.20 -15.34 77.77
C GLY A 7 0.87 -14.05 77.28
N GLU A 8 2.10 -14.22 76.83
CA GLU A 8 2.83 -13.33 75.94
C GLU A 8 2.07 -13.07 74.63
N MET A 9 2.19 -11.85 74.10
CA MET A 9 2.57 -11.57 72.70
C MET A 9 2.76 -10.05 72.60
N GLU A 10 4.00 -9.56 72.47
CA GLU A 10 4.68 -9.33 71.18
C GLU A 10 3.91 -8.31 70.32
N SER A 11 4.47 -7.28 69.69
CA SER A 11 5.80 -7.04 69.16
C SER A 11 5.78 -5.58 68.64
N ALA A 12 6.84 -4.81 68.86
CA ALA A 12 7.88 -4.50 67.88
C ALA A 12 7.49 -3.47 66.79
N VAL A 13 8.15 -2.30 66.83
CA VAL A 13 9.23 -1.91 65.91
C VAL A 13 8.72 -1.42 64.53
N MET A 14 8.84 -0.11 64.34
CA MET A 14 9.39 0.59 63.16
C MET A 14 9.46 -0.23 61.86
N ARG A 15 8.70 0.17 60.83
CA ARG A 15 9.04 -0.15 59.42
C ARG A 15 8.87 1.08 58.54
N SER A 16 9.99 1.77 58.32
CA SER A 16 10.17 2.67 57.19
C SER A 16 9.82 1.97 55.88
N PHE A 17 9.14 2.67 54.97
CA PHE A 17 9.21 2.37 53.54
C PHE A 17 9.30 3.69 52.78
N VAL A 18 10.53 4.04 52.38
CA VAL A 18 10.80 5.03 51.34
C VAL A 18 10.41 4.38 50.02
N MET A 19 9.31 4.82 49.41
CA MET A 19 8.93 4.43 48.05
C MET A 19 9.73 5.27 47.05
N ILE A 20 10.85 4.73 46.59
CA ILE A 20 11.55 5.21 45.39
C ILE A 20 10.72 4.74 44.19
N SER A 21 9.83 5.60 43.69
CA SER A 21 9.13 5.34 42.44
C SER A 21 10.07 5.68 41.29
N ALA A 22 10.59 4.65 40.62
CA ALA A 22 11.33 4.77 39.38
C ALA A 22 10.44 5.41 38.29
N PHE A 23 10.85 6.58 37.79
CA PHE A 23 10.22 7.24 36.66
C PHE A 23 10.67 6.52 35.38
N VAL A 24 9.88 5.56 34.90
CA VAL A 24 10.15 4.90 33.61
C VAL A 24 9.83 5.90 32.50
N ALA A 25 10.85 6.53 31.94
CA ALA A 25 10.70 7.36 30.76
C ALA A 25 10.44 6.46 29.55
N SER A 26 9.17 6.35 29.14
CA SER A 26 8.80 5.73 27.87
C SER A 26 9.35 6.56 26.72
N VAL A 27 10.41 6.08 26.08
CA VAL A 27 10.91 6.64 24.82
C VAL A 27 9.90 6.27 23.73
N LEU A 28 9.10 7.23 23.30
CA LEU A 28 8.29 7.11 22.09
C LEU A 28 9.23 7.16 20.88
N LEU A 29 9.45 6.01 20.23
CA LEU A 29 10.07 5.98 18.91
C LEU A 29 9.09 6.61 17.92
N ALA A 30 9.28 7.89 17.61
CA ALA A 30 8.58 8.53 16.50
C ALA A 30 9.16 7.98 15.19
N ALA A 31 8.49 7.00 14.59
CA ALA A 31 8.75 6.66 13.19
C ALA A 31 8.40 7.90 12.35
N GLY A 32 9.40 8.52 11.74
CA GLY A 32 9.18 9.58 10.75
C GLY A 32 8.34 9.07 9.59
N PRO A 33 7.62 9.94 8.87
CA PRO A 33 6.78 9.50 7.76
C PRO A 33 7.63 8.75 6.75
N ALA A 34 7.38 7.45 6.60
CA ALA A 34 7.83 6.72 5.41
C ALA A 34 7.19 7.43 4.22
N ALA A 35 8.01 7.87 3.25
CA ALA A 35 7.48 8.47 2.04
C ALA A 35 6.52 7.46 1.40
N ALA A 36 5.23 7.79 1.34
CA ALA A 36 4.24 6.88 0.78
C ALA A 36 4.51 6.70 -0.72
N ALA A 37 4.36 5.46 -1.21
CA ALA A 37 4.42 5.17 -2.63
C ALA A 37 3.45 6.08 -3.39
N ARG A 38 3.95 6.76 -4.42
CA ARG A 38 3.14 7.62 -5.29
C ARG A 38 3.43 7.32 -6.75
N VAL A 39 2.41 7.50 -7.59
CA VAL A 39 2.57 7.42 -9.04
C VAL A 39 3.21 8.72 -9.52
N GLU A 40 4.36 8.62 -10.18
CA GLU A 40 5.01 9.76 -10.85
C GLU A 40 4.52 9.89 -12.29
N VAL A 41 4.31 8.77 -12.97
CA VAL A 41 3.82 8.71 -14.36
C VAL A 41 2.88 7.53 -14.49
N ALA A 42 1.72 7.72 -15.11
CA ALA A 42 0.89 6.64 -15.58
C ALA A 42 0.22 6.99 -16.92
N VAL A 43 0.36 6.13 -17.91
CA VAL A 43 -0.15 6.38 -19.27
C VAL A 43 -0.64 5.10 -19.95
N ALA A 44 -1.62 5.26 -20.83
CA ALA A 44 -2.02 4.22 -21.77
C ALA A 44 -1.13 4.28 -23.03
N ALA A 45 -0.66 3.13 -23.51
CA ALA A 45 0.25 3.04 -24.65
C ALA A 45 -0.02 1.81 -25.53
N ARG A 46 0.42 1.87 -26.80
CA ARG A 46 0.34 0.74 -27.73
C ARG A 46 1.33 -0.37 -27.42
N ALA A 47 2.50 0.01 -26.88
CA ALA A 47 3.55 -0.93 -26.52
C ALA A 47 4.39 -0.40 -25.35
N VAL A 48 5.22 -1.28 -24.79
CA VAL A 48 6.34 -0.91 -23.92
C VAL A 48 7.59 -1.52 -24.51
N GLU A 49 8.55 -0.69 -24.90
CA GLU A 49 9.80 -1.10 -25.55
C GLU A 49 10.96 -0.46 -24.79
N ASN A 50 12.03 -1.22 -24.55
CA ASN A 50 13.17 -0.74 -23.77
C ASN A 50 12.79 -0.13 -22.40
N ARG A 51 11.70 -0.63 -21.80
CA ARG A 51 11.11 -0.15 -20.53
C ARG A 51 10.49 1.25 -20.60
N GLU A 52 10.19 1.76 -21.79
CA GLU A 52 9.49 3.02 -22.01
C GLU A 52 8.19 2.79 -22.79
N PRO A 53 7.13 3.57 -22.53
CA PRO A 53 5.88 3.46 -23.26
C PRO A 53 6.04 4.01 -24.68
N VAL A 54 5.52 3.27 -25.67
CA VAL A 54 5.53 3.65 -27.09
C VAL A 54 4.10 3.77 -27.60
N GLY A 55 3.84 4.84 -28.35
CA GLY A 55 2.49 5.15 -28.84
C GLY A 55 1.53 5.48 -27.70
N VAL A 56 1.95 6.38 -26.80
CA VAL A 56 1.09 6.93 -25.75
C VAL A 56 -0.07 7.68 -26.41
N ALA A 57 -1.30 7.37 -25.99
CA ALA A 57 -2.50 7.99 -26.53
C ALA A 57 -3.66 7.87 -25.54
N GLU A 58 -4.63 8.78 -25.67
CA GLU A 58 -5.91 8.71 -24.95
C GLU A 58 -7.02 8.07 -25.80
N THR A 59 -6.79 7.88 -27.11
CA THR A 59 -7.71 7.20 -28.02
C THR A 59 -6.94 6.18 -28.85
N PHE A 60 -7.48 4.96 -28.94
CA PHE A 60 -6.93 3.86 -29.73
C PHE A 60 -7.97 3.37 -30.73
N PRO A 61 -7.55 2.84 -31.90
CA PRO A 61 -8.49 2.27 -32.85
C PRO A 61 -9.11 0.96 -32.31
N ALA A 62 -10.31 0.60 -32.76
CA ALA A 62 -10.99 -0.65 -32.39
C ALA A 62 -10.15 -1.91 -32.62
N ASP A 63 -9.25 -1.88 -33.60
CA ASP A 63 -8.34 -2.98 -33.95
C ASP A 63 -6.98 -2.91 -33.23
N VAL A 64 -6.81 -2.03 -32.23
CA VAL A 64 -5.56 -1.88 -31.45
C VAL A 64 -5.04 -3.20 -30.89
N GLY A 65 -5.96 -4.14 -30.60
CA GLY A 65 -5.67 -5.50 -30.15
C GLY A 65 -5.15 -5.59 -28.72
N LYS A 66 -4.27 -4.68 -28.29
CA LYS A 66 -3.73 -4.63 -26.94
C LYS A 66 -3.38 -3.19 -26.53
N VAL A 67 -3.73 -2.84 -25.30
CA VAL A 67 -3.32 -1.58 -24.66
C VAL A 67 -2.52 -1.90 -23.40
N TYR A 68 -1.47 -1.13 -23.17
CA TYR A 68 -0.61 -1.20 -21.98
C TYR A 68 -0.93 -0.04 -21.05
N CYS A 69 -0.99 -0.31 -19.75
CA CYS A 69 -0.94 0.73 -18.73
C CYS A 69 0.47 0.70 -18.15
N TYR A 70 1.26 1.70 -18.53
CA TYR A 70 2.61 1.89 -18.02
C TYR A 70 2.55 2.79 -16.79
N THR A 71 3.30 2.41 -15.75
CA THR A 71 3.31 3.13 -14.48
C THR A 71 4.75 3.24 -13.94
N LYS A 72 5.14 4.45 -13.56
CA LYS A 72 6.34 4.74 -12.78
C LYS A 72 5.92 5.13 -11.36
N VAL A 73 6.37 4.37 -10.37
CA VAL A 73 6.12 4.61 -8.96
C VAL A 73 7.42 5.10 -8.30
N VAL A 74 7.30 6.05 -7.38
CA VAL A 74 8.41 6.51 -6.54
C VAL A 74 8.02 6.52 -5.07
N GLY A 75 9.03 6.41 -4.19
CA GLY A 75 8.85 6.42 -2.74
C GLY A 75 8.44 5.08 -2.14
N ALA A 76 8.12 4.07 -2.96
CA ALA A 76 7.75 2.74 -2.50
C ALA A 76 8.95 1.97 -1.90
N ALA A 77 8.70 1.19 -0.86
CA ALA A 77 9.67 0.20 -0.39
C ALA A 77 9.72 -1.01 -1.34
N ALA A 78 10.89 -1.65 -1.41
CA ALA A 78 11.03 -2.89 -2.15
C ALA A 78 10.13 -3.98 -1.51
N GLY A 79 9.38 -4.69 -2.35
CA GLY A 79 8.41 -5.70 -1.90
C GLY A 79 6.98 -5.20 -1.76
N GLU A 80 6.74 -3.88 -1.87
CA GLU A 80 5.39 -3.35 -2.03
C GLU A 80 4.76 -3.77 -3.37
N THR A 81 3.44 -3.62 -3.47
CA THR A 81 2.69 -3.94 -4.68
C THR A 81 1.73 -2.82 -5.04
N ILE A 82 1.53 -2.62 -6.34
CA ILE A 82 0.38 -1.89 -6.86
C ILE A 82 -0.49 -2.85 -7.67
N THR A 83 -1.77 -2.54 -7.82
CA THR A 83 -2.70 -3.32 -8.63
C THR A 83 -3.29 -2.45 -9.72
N HIS A 84 -3.19 -2.89 -10.97
CA HIS A 84 -3.90 -2.28 -12.09
C HIS A 84 -5.28 -2.94 -12.24
N VAL A 85 -6.34 -2.18 -12.04
CA VAL A 85 -7.72 -2.63 -12.19
C VAL A 85 -8.30 -2.04 -13.47
N TRP A 86 -8.56 -2.89 -14.46
CA TRP A 86 -9.03 -2.50 -15.79
C TRP A 86 -10.54 -2.49 -15.84
N TYR A 87 -11.12 -1.42 -16.35
CA TYR A 87 -12.56 -1.29 -16.56
C TYR A 87 -12.89 -0.88 -18.00
N HIS A 88 -13.95 -1.47 -18.52
CA HIS A 88 -14.62 -1.06 -19.76
C HIS A 88 -16.00 -0.53 -19.39
N GLY A 89 -16.22 0.78 -19.60
CA GLY A 89 -17.31 1.50 -18.93
C GLY A 89 -17.21 1.32 -17.41
N ASP A 90 -18.27 0.77 -16.81
CA ASP A 90 -18.33 0.48 -15.37
C ASP A 90 -18.01 -0.99 -15.03
N ARG A 91 -17.76 -1.82 -16.04
CA ARG A 91 -17.49 -3.24 -15.86
C ARG A 91 -16.01 -3.49 -15.60
N LYS A 92 -15.68 -4.12 -14.46
CA LYS A 92 -14.33 -4.63 -14.19
C LYS A 92 -13.99 -5.78 -15.14
N MET A 93 -12.88 -5.64 -15.87
CA MET A 93 -12.44 -6.55 -16.94
C MET A 93 -11.19 -7.35 -16.59
N ALA A 94 -10.34 -6.84 -15.71
CA ALA A 94 -9.15 -7.52 -15.21
C ALA A 94 -8.60 -6.81 -13.98
N GLU A 95 -7.80 -7.54 -13.20
CA GLU A 95 -7.07 -7.03 -12.06
C GLU A 95 -5.67 -7.68 -12.09
N VAL A 96 -4.62 -6.87 -12.02
CA VAL A 96 -3.24 -7.34 -12.17
C VAL A 96 -2.36 -6.70 -11.11
N THR A 97 -1.93 -7.50 -10.14
CA THR A 97 -0.99 -7.08 -9.09
C THR A 97 0.45 -7.14 -9.60
N LEU A 98 1.21 -6.08 -9.33
CA LEU A 98 2.56 -5.84 -9.82
C LEU A 98 3.47 -5.52 -8.63
N SER A 99 4.56 -6.27 -8.50
CA SER A 99 5.58 -6.03 -7.46
C SER A 99 6.46 -4.82 -7.77
N ILE A 100 6.77 -4.05 -6.74
CA ILE A 100 7.69 -2.91 -6.77
C ILE A 100 9.05 -3.35 -6.25
N GLY A 101 10.06 -3.27 -7.12
CA GLY A 101 11.42 -3.73 -6.82
C GLY A 101 12.30 -2.70 -6.12
N GLY A 102 11.85 -1.46 -5.95
CA GLY A 102 12.65 -0.40 -5.32
C GLY A 102 12.00 0.98 -5.33
N PRO A 103 12.71 2.00 -4.80
CA PRO A 103 12.18 3.34 -4.54
C PRO A 103 11.85 4.17 -5.78
N SER A 104 12.31 3.75 -6.96
CA SER A 104 11.90 4.27 -8.26
C SER A 104 11.77 3.08 -9.20
N TRP A 105 10.53 2.75 -9.56
CA TRP A 105 10.23 1.50 -10.25
C TRP A 105 9.28 1.74 -11.41
N ARG A 106 9.59 1.11 -12.53
CA ARG A 106 8.77 1.10 -13.74
C ARG A 106 8.16 -0.28 -13.90
N THR A 107 6.86 -0.33 -14.07
CA THR A 107 6.09 -1.56 -14.28
C THR A 107 4.95 -1.30 -15.24
N TYR A 108 4.33 -2.36 -15.73
CA TYR A 108 3.16 -2.25 -16.59
C TYR A 108 2.31 -3.51 -16.53
N SER A 109 1.04 -3.36 -16.83
CA SER A 109 0.16 -4.48 -17.22
C SER A 109 -0.39 -4.20 -18.61
N SER A 110 -1.01 -5.20 -19.23
CA SER A 110 -1.70 -5.01 -20.51
C SER A 110 -3.05 -5.70 -20.53
N LYS A 111 -3.92 -5.21 -21.41
CA LYS A 111 -5.22 -5.83 -21.68
C LYS A 111 -5.37 -6.04 -23.18
N ARG A 112 -5.71 -7.28 -23.56
CA ARG A 112 -6.18 -7.57 -24.92
C ARG A 112 -7.56 -6.94 -25.11
N ILE A 113 -7.71 -6.11 -26.13
CA ILE A 113 -8.94 -5.40 -26.48
C ILE A 113 -9.52 -6.04 -27.74
N LEU A 114 -10.78 -6.48 -27.68
CA LEU A 114 -11.49 -6.98 -28.84
C LEU A 114 -12.12 -5.80 -29.61
N PRO A 115 -12.29 -5.90 -30.95
CA PRO A 115 -12.93 -4.84 -31.74
C PRO A 115 -14.35 -4.48 -31.29
N SER A 116 -15.06 -5.39 -30.61
CA SER A 116 -16.38 -5.13 -30.04
C SER A 116 -16.36 -4.40 -28.69
N TRP A 117 -15.18 -4.12 -28.12
CA TRP A 117 -15.03 -3.41 -26.85
C TRP A 117 -14.62 -1.96 -27.04
N THR A 118 -15.28 -1.27 -27.97
CA THR A 118 -15.18 0.17 -28.16
C THR A 118 -15.81 0.94 -26.99
N GLY A 119 -15.50 2.23 -26.87
CA GLY A 119 -15.97 3.12 -25.83
C GLY A 119 -14.94 3.41 -24.75
N ARG A 120 -15.42 3.86 -23.58
CA ARG A 120 -14.57 4.36 -22.50
C ARG A 120 -13.90 3.23 -21.74
N TRP A 121 -12.63 3.41 -21.46
CA TRP A 121 -11.82 2.55 -20.62
C TRP A 121 -11.16 3.36 -19.51
N ARG A 122 -10.90 2.68 -18.39
CA ARG A 122 -10.01 3.21 -17.35
C ARG A 122 -9.20 2.11 -16.71
N VAL A 123 -8.04 2.50 -16.18
CA VAL A 123 -7.22 1.68 -15.31
C VAL A 123 -7.06 2.43 -14.00
N GLU A 124 -7.62 1.86 -12.93
CA GLU A 124 -7.36 2.33 -11.57
C GLU A 124 -6.06 1.69 -11.10
N ILE A 125 -5.15 2.51 -10.57
CA ILE A 125 -3.92 2.05 -9.94
C ILE A 125 -4.17 2.10 -8.44
N VAL A 126 -4.13 0.93 -7.82
CA VAL A 126 -4.50 0.73 -6.41
C VAL A 126 -3.26 0.35 -5.61
N ASP A 127 -3.06 0.99 -4.45
CA ASP A 127 -1.98 0.62 -3.53
C ASP A 127 -2.28 -0.67 -2.75
N SER A 128 -1.33 -1.11 -1.92
CA SER A 128 -1.48 -2.30 -1.08
C SER A 128 -2.54 -2.17 0.01
N SER A 129 -2.98 -0.95 0.33
CA SER A 129 -4.03 -0.66 1.31
C SER A 129 -5.43 -0.59 0.68
N GLY A 130 -5.53 -0.76 -0.65
CA GLY A 130 -6.78 -0.70 -1.39
C GLY A 130 -7.19 0.72 -1.81
N ASN A 131 -6.33 1.72 -1.67
CA ASN A 131 -6.62 3.08 -2.10
C ASN A 131 -6.31 3.24 -3.59
N VAL A 132 -7.20 3.90 -4.33
CA VAL A 132 -6.90 4.34 -5.70
C VAL A 132 -5.96 5.53 -5.62
N ILE A 133 -4.72 5.34 -6.08
CA ILE A 133 -3.66 6.36 -6.07
C ILE A 133 -3.52 7.09 -7.40
N GLU A 134 -4.04 6.52 -8.50
CA GLU A 134 -4.10 7.17 -9.83
C GLU A 134 -5.18 6.50 -10.70
N THR A 135 -5.71 7.21 -11.71
CA THR A 135 -6.62 6.63 -12.71
C THR A 135 -6.28 7.09 -14.13
N VAL A 136 -5.82 6.15 -14.96
CA VAL A 136 -5.58 6.38 -16.39
C VAL A 136 -6.87 6.15 -17.17
N ARG A 137 -7.26 7.10 -18.02
CA ARG A 137 -8.45 6.99 -18.88
C ARG A 137 -8.06 7.00 -20.34
N PHE A 138 -8.77 6.20 -21.15
CA PHE A 138 -8.64 6.20 -22.60
C PHE A 138 -9.95 5.74 -23.26
N ALA A 139 -10.05 5.90 -24.57
CA ALA A 139 -11.15 5.41 -25.38
C ALA A 139 -10.65 4.48 -26.50
N VAL A 140 -11.55 3.60 -26.95
CA VAL A 140 -11.33 2.72 -28.10
C VAL A 140 -12.43 3.00 -29.12
N GLU A 141 -12.07 3.38 -30.34
CA GLU A 141 -13.00 3.87 -31.36
C GLU A 141 -12.75 3.27 -32.75
#